data_AF-A0A820DW35-F1
#
_entry.id   AF-A0A820DW35-F1
#
_cell.length_a   1.000
_cell.length_b   1.000
_cell.length_c   1.000
_cell.angle_alpha   90.00
_cell.angle_beta   90.00
_cell.angle_gamma   90.00
#
_symmetry.space_group_name_H-M   'P 1'
#
loop_
_entity.id
_entity.type
_entity.pdbx_description
1 polymer ?
#
loop_
_entity_poly.entity_id
_entity_poly.type
_entity_poly.pdbx_seq_one_letter_code
_entity_poly.pdbx_strand_id
1 'polypeptide(L)' 'MLHSFGGRTKLIPAIKTKCMPLNKDKCVICLKQPVGDYYQYRNEILCANCFNFNWLWQEKFKRT' A
#
# COMPACT_ATOMS: atom_id res chain seq x y z
N MET A 1 -34.87 -11.23 11.10
CA MET A 1 -33.93 -10.61 10.16
C MET A 1 -32.64 -10.30 10.90
N LEU A 2 -31.53 -10.97 10.57
CA LEU A 2 -30.24 -10.78 11.24
C LEU A 2 -29.47 -9.69 10.49
N HIS A 3 -29.56 -8.44 10.94
CA HIS A 3 -28.79 -7.33 10.39
C HIS A 3 -27.41 -7.30 11.04
N SER A 4 -26.43 -7.99 10.44
CA SER A 4 -25.03 -7.92 10.88
C SER A 4 -24.35 -6.68 10.31
N PHE A 5 -24.42 -5.55 11.02
CA PHE A 5 -23.56 -4.38 10.78
C PHE A 5 -22.25 -4.55 11.55
N GLY A 6 -21.35 -5.41 11.05
CA GLY A 6 -20.10 -5.69 11.79
C GLY A 6 -19.08 -6.59 11.09
N GLY A 7 -19.20 -6.78 9.77
CA GLY A 7 -18.16 -7.50 9.02
C GLY A 7 -16.79 -6.84 9.20
N ARG A 8 -15.73 -7.64 9.30
CA ARG A 8 -14.35 -7.12 9.42
C ARG A 8 -14.08 -6.16 8.27
N THR A 9 -14.05 -4.87 8.55
CA THR A 9 -13.73 -3.85 7.55
C THR A 9 -12.22 -3.72 7.44
N LYS A 10 -11.69 -3.99 6.24
CA LYS A 10 -10.27 -3.88 5.94
C LYS A 10 -9.93 -2.40 5.76
N LEU A 11 -9.38 -1.77 6.79
CA LEU A 11 -8.77 -0.44 6.67
C LEU A 11 -7.48 -0.56 5.86
N ILE A 12 -7.52 -0.10 4.62
CA ILE A 12 -6.34 0.05 3.76
C ILE A 12 -5.74 1.42 4.07
N PRO A 13 -4.41 1.52 4.31
CA PRO A 13 -3.76 2.81 4.51
C PRO A 13 -4.05 3.75 3.33
N ALA A 14 -4.26 5.04 3.64
CA ALA A 14 -4.53 6.05 2.61
C ALA A 14 -3.39 6.08 1.58
N ILE A 15 -3.76 5.89 0.31
CA ILE A 15 -2.86 6.04 -0.84
C ILE A 15 -2.63 7.54 -1.03
N LYS A 16 -1.38 7.99 -0.98
CA LYS A 16 -1.02 9.35 -1.40
C LYS A 16 -0.68 9.34 -2.88
N THR A 17 -1.65 9.67 -3.73
CA THR A 17 -1.42 9.86 -5.15
C THR A 17 -0.64 11.16 -5.36
N LYS A 18 0.65 11.08 -5.73
CA LYS A 18 1.43 12.26 -6.12
C LYS A 18 1.27 12.48 -7.62
N CYS A 19 0.70 13.62 -8.02
CA CYS A 19 0.73 14.08 -9.40
C CYS A 19 1.98 14.94 -9.62
N MET A 20 3.04 14.36 -10.20
CA MET A 20 4.26 15.09 -10.56
C MET A 20 4.70 14.70 -11.97
N PRO A 21 5.15 15.66 -12.81
CA PRO A 21 5.54 15.38 -14.20
C PRO A 21 6.72 14.43 -14.33
N LEU A 22 7.58 14.35 -13.29
CA LEU A 22 8.72 13.44 -13.20
C LEU A 22 8.76 12.82 -11.80
N ASN A 23 7.95 11.79 -11.59
CA ASN A 23 7.99 11.03 -10.34
C ASN A 23 9.23 10.12 -10.31
N LYS A 24 10.26 10.44 -9.53
CA LYS A 24 11.47 9.60 -9.39
C LYS A 24 11.39 8.59 -8.24
N ASP A 25 10.21 8.44 -7.64
CA ASP A 25 9.99 7.53 -6.54
C ASP A 25 10.31 6.09 -6.96
N LYS A 26 10.94 5.33 -6.06
CA LYS A 26 11.28 3.92 -6.27
C LYS A 26 10.67 3.08 -5.17
N CYS A 27 10.11 1.93 -5.55
CA CYS A 27 9.66 0.93 -4.58
C CYS A 27 10.86 0.43 -3.77
N VAL A 28 10.77 0.43 -2.45
CA VAL A 28 11.85 -0.03 -1.55
C VAL A 28 12.16 -1.53 -1.72
N ILE A 29 11.21 -2.31 -2.25
CA ILE A 29 11.33 -3.77 -2.38
C ILE A 29 11.93 -4.17 -3.74
N CYS A 30 11.33 -3.71 -4.84
CA CYS A 30 11.79 -4.11 -6.18
C CYS A 30 12.70 -3.07 -6.85
N LEU A 31 12.93 -1.91 -6.22
CA LEU A 31 13.76 -0.80 -6.70
C LEU A 31 13.32 -0.20 -8.05
N LYS A 32 12.17 -0.63 -8.57
CA LYS A 32 11.55 -0.10 -9.79
C LYS A 32 10.67 1.10 -9.46
N GLN A 33 10.51 1.98 -10.43
CA GLN A 33 9.51 3.04 -10.38
C GLN A 33 8.12 2.41 -10.28
N PRO A 34 7.27 2.82 -9.33
CA PRO A 34 5.90 2.36 -9.28
C PRO A 34 5.15 2.81 -10.54
N VAL A 35 4.41 1.88 -11.15
CA VAL A 35 3.53 2.18 -12.28
C VAL A 35 2.13 2.39 -11.73
N GLY A 36 1.55 3.58 -11.97
CA GLY A 36 0.23 3.94 -11.44
C GLY A 36 0.26 4.30 -9.95
N ASP A 37 -0.81 3.94 -9.23
CA ASP A 37 -0.93 4.19 -7.79
C ASP A 37 0.08 3.38 -6.97
N TYR A 38 0.59 3.99 -5.91
CA TYR A 38 1.57 3.38 -5.02
C TYR A 38 1.38 3.84 -3.58
N TYR A 39 1.86 3.02 -2.64
CA TYR A 39 1.69 3.23 -1.21
C TYR A 39 2.91 3.94 -0.63
N GLN A 40 2.65 4.84 0.33
CA GLN A 40 3.69 5.48 1.12
C GLN A 40 3.44 5.19 2.61
N TYR A 41 4.39 4.56 3.28
CA TYR A 41 4.32 4.28 4.72
C TYR A 41 5.66 4.64 5.37
N ARG A 42 5.65 5.49 6.42
CA ARG A 42 6.87 5.94 7.12
C ARG A 42 8.01 6.39 6.19
N ASN A 43 7.68 7.16 5.15
CA ASN A 43 8.60 7.60 4.07
C ASN A 43 9.13 6.50 3.14
N GLU A 44 8.75 5.25 3.33
CA GLU A 44 9.02 4.18 2.37
C GLU A 44 7.94 4.15 1.29
N ILE A 45 8.35 3.83 0.07
CA ILE A 45 7.50 3.76 -1.11
C ILE A 45 7.36 2.31 -1.53
N LEU A 46 6.14 1.88 -1.80
CA LEU A 46 5.81 0.52 -2.21
C LEU A 46 4.89 0.57 -3.42
N CYS A 47 5.30 -0.07 -4.53
CA CYS A 47 4.38 -0.27 -5.64
C CYS A 47 3.27 -1.25 -5.24
N ALA A 48 2.11 -1.16 -5.90
CA ALA A 48 0.95 -1.96 -5.55
C ALA A 48 1.24 -3.47 -5.56
N ASN A 49 2.05 -3.95 -6.51
CA ASN A 49 2.45 -5.36 -6.59
C ASN A 49 3.23 -5.80 -5.35
N CYS A 50 4.24 -5.03 -4.93
CA CYS A 50 5.05 -5.35 -3.76
C CYS A 50 4.25 -5.22 -2.47
N PHE A 51 3.35 -4.23 -2.37
CA PHE A 51 2.46 -4.09 -1.22
C PHE A 51 1.53 -5.30 -1.11
N ASN A 52 0.84 -5.67 -2.19
CA ASN A 52 -0.09 -6.81 -2.19
C ASN A 52 0.62 -8.13 -1.88
N PHE A 53 1.80 -8.35 -2.47
CA PHE A 53 2.62 -9.53 -2.18
C PHE A 53 3.05 -9.57 -0.70
N ASN A 54 3.69 -8.52 -0.19
CA ASN A 54 4.17 -8.52 1.20
C ASN A 54 3.04 -8.45 2.25
N TRP A 55 1.89 -7.87 1.90
CA TRP A 55 0.71 -7.86 2.77
C TRP A 55 0.06 -9.24 2.89
N LEU A 56 -0.02 -9.99 1.78
CA LEU A 56 -0.49 -11.38 1.79
C LEU A 56 0.46 -12.29 2.59
N TRP A 57 1.75 -11.93 2.69
CA TRP A 57 2.80 -12.70 3.35
C TRP A 57 3.25 -12.17 4.73
N GLN A 58 2.51 -11.24 5.34
CA GLN A 58 2.56 -10.89 6.78
C GLN A 58 3.92 -10.65 7.50
N GLU A 59 5.05 -10.35 6.84
CA GLU A 59 6.31 -10.24 7.60
C GLU A 59 6.79 -8.82 7.99
N LYS A 60 6.37 -7.72 7.34
CA LYS A 60 7.04 -6.41 7.60
C LYS A 60 6.19 -5.21 8.01
N PHE A 61 4.88 -5.21 7.74
CA PHE A 61 4.03 -4.06 8.07
C PHE A 61 3.07 -4.42 9.21
N LYS A 62 3.63 -4.66 10.40
CA LYS A 62 2.83 -4.80 11.62
C LYS A 62 2.07 -3.49 11.86
N ARG A 63 0.75 -3.67 11.94
CA ARG A 63 -0.24 -2.69 12.36
C ARG A 63 0.12 -2.23 13.78
N THR A 64 0.69 -1.03 13.91
CA THR A 64 0.67 -0.28 15.17
C THR A 64 -0.45 0.74 15.06
#